data_AF-A0A2D0N1A9-F1
#
_entry.id   AF-A0A2D0N1A9-F1
#
_cell.length_a   1.000
_cell.length_b   1.000
_cell.length_c   1.000
_cell.angle_alpha   90.00
_cell.angle_beta   90.00
_cell.angle_gamma   90.00
#
_symmetry.space_group_name_H-M   'P 1'
#
loop_
_entity.id
_entity.type
_entity.pdbx_description
1 polymer ?
#
loop_
_entity_poly.entity_id
_entity_poly.type
_entity_poly.pdbx_seq_one_letter_code
_entity_poly.pdbx_strand_id
1 'polypeptide(L)'
;MDDKNKNSGNKNTVSNSNIKAGGNVHIGDIVNIHQHISDPAPEPPKSPSEVSSMIQDLRNQVGRGKIKQVLEKMLELSQDDQDQQNTVILLSQRWNSLKREERMGVIGRSDASVTNNRITMSILDLLDELDS
;
A
#
# COMPACT_ATOMS: atom_id res chain seq x y z
N MET A 1 28.99 -32.30 6.12
CA MET A 1 27.64 -31.69 6.03
C MET A 1 27.27 -31.40 7.46
N ASP A 2 27.50 -30.16 7.88
CA ASP A 2 27.32 -29.74 9.27
C ASP A 2 26.67 -28.35 9.26
N ASP A 3 25.35 -28.34 9.37
CA ASP A 3 24.55 -27.13 9.56
C ASP A 3 24.55 -26.74 11.04
N LYS A 4 25.09 -25.55 11.34
CA LYS A 4 24.75 -24.81 12.57
C LYS A 4 24.48 -23.34 12.24
N ASN A 5 23.22 -23.05 11.95
CA ASN A 5 22.70 -21.69 11.84
C ASN A 5 22.57 -21.06 13.24
N LYS A 6 23.31 -19.97 13.49
CA LYS A 6 23.21 -19.15 14.71
C LYS A 6 22.15 -18.07 14.48
N ASN A 7 21.10 -18.03 15.29
CA ASN A 7 20.21 -16.86 15.38
C ASN A 7 20.44 -16.12 16.70
N SER A 8 21.02 -14.93 16.60
CA SER A 8 21.21 -13.96 17.69
C SER A 8 20.09 -12.93 17.61
N GLY A 9 19.32 -12.77 18.69
CA GLY A 9 18.34 -11.70 18.82
C GLY A 9 18.01 -11.46 20.30
N ASN A 10 18.58 -10.40 20.87
CA ASN A 10 18.28 -9.95 22.22
C ASN A 10 16.79 -9.60 22.35
N LYS A 11 16.08 -10.28 23.25
CA LYS A 11 14.72 -9.94 23.67
C LYS A 11 14.75 -9.53 25.14
N ASN A 12 14.53 -8.25 25.43
CA ASN A 12 14.24 -7.83 26.80
C ASN A 12 12.80 -8.21 27.12
N THR A 13 12.66 -9.31 27.86
CA THR A 13 11.38 -9.88 28.25
C THR A 13 11.26 -9.74 29.76
N VAL A 14 10.22 -9.04 30.23
CA VAL A 14 9.90 -8.97 31.66
C VAL A 14 8.80 -10.00 31.91
N SER A 15 9.15 -11.13 32.50
CA SER A 15 8.21 -12.20 32.85
C SER A 15 8.04 -12.25 34.37
N ASN A 16 6.80 -12.49 34.84
CA ASN A 16 6.38 -12.58 36.25
C ASN A 16 6.29 -11.28 37.08
N SER A 17 5.98 -10.13 36.47
CA SER A 17 5.71 -8.89 37.23
C SER A 17 4.22 -8.56 37.30
N ASN A 18 3.72 -8.23 38.49
CA ASN A 18 2.38 -7.70 38.70
C ASN A 18 2.43 -6.16 38.56
N ILE A 19 2.06 -5.64 37.39
CA ILE A 19 2.08 -4.19 37.12
C ILE A 19 0.74 -3.59 37.52
N LYS A 20 0.71 -2.84 38.63
CA LYS A 20 -0.49 -2.14 39.11
C LYS A 20 -0.38 -0.64 38.77
N ALA A 21 -1.07 -0.21 37.71
CA ALA A 21 -1.09 1.21 37.31
C ALA A 21 -2.24 1.96 38.02
N GLY A 22 -1.91 3.06 38.70
CA GLY A 22 -2.85 3.88 39.49
C GLY A 22 -3.40 5.11 38.77
N GLY A 23 -3.35 5.17 37.44
CA GLY A 23 -3.78 6.31 36.63
C GLY A 23 -3.72 6.03 35.12
N ASN A 24 -3.89 7.05 34.27
CA ASN A 24 -3.84 6.90 32.80
C ASN A 24 -2.43 6.52 32.33
N VAL A 25 -2.31 5.36 31.69
CA VAL A 25 -1.07 4.82 31.14
C VAL A 25 -1.00 5.13 29.64
N HIS A 26 0.11 5.71 29.18
CA HIS A 26 0.44 5.85 27.76
C HIS A 26 1.62 4.93 27.43
N ILE A 27 1.36 3.88 26.64
CA ILE A 27 2.35 2.97 26.07
C ILE A 27 2.34 3.24 24.57
N GLY A 28 3.25 4.07 24.07
CA GLY A 28 3.29 4.46 22.65
C GLY A 28 4.47 3.83 21.93
N ASP A 29 4.37 3.26 20.73
CA ASP A 29 3.20 2.99 19.89
C ASP A 29 3.58 1.83 18.95
N ILE A 30 3.07 0.63 19.20
CA ILE A 30 2.72 -0.33 18.14
C ILE A 30 1.40 -0.95 18.58
N VAL A 31 0.33 -0.21 18.32
CA VAL A 31 -1.03 -0.71 18.46
C VAL A 31 -1.34 -1.49 17.18
N ASN A 32 -0.85 -2.72 17.09
CA ASN A 32 -1.29 -3.66 16.05
C ASN A 32 -2.59 -4.33 16.52
N ILE A 33 -3.71 -3.60 16.44
CA ILE A 33 -5.04 -4.18 16.65
C ILE A 33 -5.49 -4.76 15.31
N HIS A 34 -5.05 -5.97 15.00
CA HIS A 34 -5.76 -6.85 14.08
C HIS A 34 -6.66 -7.75 14.90
N GLN A 35 -7.86 -7.27 15.25
CA GLN A 35 -8.97 -8.17 15.55
C GLN A 35 -9.57 -8.61 14.22
N HIS A 36 -8.98 -9.65 13.60
CA HIS A 36 -9.70 -10.45 12.62
C HIS A 36 -10.37 -11.59 13.36
N ILE A 37 -11.69 -11.47 13.45
CA ILE A 37 -12.61 -12.52 13.83
C ILE A 37 -12.48 -13.60 12.74
N SER A 38 -12.47 -14.86 13.16
CA SER A 38 -12.26 -16.08 12.39
C SER A 38 -12.71 -16.03 10.91
N ASP A 39 -11.78 -15.73 10.01
CA ASP A 39 -11.91 -16.04 8.59
C ASP A 39 -10.99 -17.23 8.27
N PRO A 40 -11.43 -18.22 7.47
CA PRO A 40 -10.55 -19.30 7.04
C PRO A 40 -9.33 -18.73 6.32
N ALA A 41 -8.18 -19.41 6.46
CA ALA A 41 -6.90 -18.98 5.94
C ALA A 41 -7.02 -18.38 4.52
N PRO A 42 -6.41 -17.22 4.23
CA PRO A 42 -6.48 -16.66 2.89
C PRO A 42 -5.82 -17.65 1.95
N GLU A 43 -6.64 -18.33 1.18
CA GLU A 43 -6.18 -19.09 0.04
C GLU A 43 -5.46 -18.12 -0.91
N PRO A 44 -4.39 -18.57 -1.59
CA PRO A 44 -3.65 -17.72 -2.52
C PRO A 44 -4.65 -17.12 -3.54
N PRO A 45 -4.59 -15.81 -3.84
CA PRO A 45 -5.54 -15.19 -4.76
C PRO A 45 -5.34 -15.80 -6.15
N LYS A 46 -6.23 -16.72 -6.54
CA LYS A 46 -6.05 -17.52 -7.76
C LYS A 46 -7.36 -17.84 -8.47
N SER A 47 -8.32 -16.92 -8.47
CA SER A 47 -9.36 -16.92 -9.50
C SER A 47 -9.29 -15.63 -10.33
N PRO A 48 -9.25 -15.72 -11.67
CA PRO A 48 -9.29 -14.55 -12.56
C PRO A 48 -10.47 -13.60 -12.29
N SER A 49 -11.56 -14.14 -11.73
CA SER A 49 -12.75 -13.37 -11.36
C SER A 49 -12.53 -12.40 -10.20
N GLU A 50 -11.69 -12.75 -9.21
CA GLU A 50 -11.42 -11.89 -8.06
C GLU A 50 -10.51 -10.73 -8.44
N VAL A 51 -9.47 -11.00 -9.24
CA VAL A 51 -8.54 -9.98 -9.74
C VAL A 51 -9.29 -8.93 -10.56
N SER A 52 -10.15 -9.36 -11.49
CA SER A 52 -10.95 -8.42 -12.28
C SER A 52 -11.90 -7.57 -11.40
N SER A 53 -12.48 -8.17 -10.34
CA SER A 53 -13.31 -7.41 -9.39
C SER A 53 -12.51 -6.36 -8.59
N MET A 54 -11.27 -6.68 -8.22
CA MET A 54 -10.36 -5.75 -7.55
C MET A 54 -9.95 -4.62 -8.48
N ILE A 55 -9.60 -4.93 -9.73
CA ILE A 55 -9.27 -3.93 -10.75
C ILE A 55 -10.45 -2.97 -10.98
N GLN A 56 -11.68 -3.49 -11.02
CA GLN A 56 -12.87 -2.66 -11.13
C GLN A 56 -13.07 -1.74 -9.91
N ASP A 57 -12.78 -2.20 -8.70
CA ASP A 57 -12.77 -1.32 -7.52
C ASP A 57 -11.68 -0.24 -7.62
N LEU A 58 -10.48 -0.58 -8.10
CA LEU A 58 -9.41 0.38 -8.32
C LEU A 58 -9.83 1.46 -9.35
N ARG A 59 -10.48 1.09 -10.46
CA ARG A 59 -11.05 2.06 -11.42
C ARG A 59 -12.03 3.02 -10.73
N ASN A 60 -12.91 2.51 -9.87
CA ASN A 60 -13.84 3.34 -9.10
C ASN A 60 -13.12 4.29 -8.12
N GLN A 61 -12.04 3.82 -7.49
CA GLN A 61 -11.23 4.64 -6.60
C GLN A 61 -10.48 5.76 -7.34
N VAL A 62 -9.99 5.48 -8.55
CA VAL A 62 -9.40 6.50 -9.44
C VAL A 62 -10.42 7.61 -9.73
N GLY A 63 -11.65 7.24 -10.10
CA GLY A 63 -12.73 8.21 -10.34
C GLY A 63 -13.09 9.08 -9.12
N ARG A 64 -12.80 8.60 -7.91
CA ARG A 64 -12.97 9.34 -6.64
C ARG A 64 -11.74 10.17 -6.24
N GLY A 65 -10.70 10.20 -7.06
CA GLY A 65 -9.45 10.93 -6.78
C GLY A 65 -8.56 10.27 -5.72
N LYS A 66 -8.79 8.99 -5.39
CA LYS A 66 -8.02 8.23 -4.39
C LYS A 66 -6.69 7.68 -4.95
N ILE A 67 -5.97 8.50 -5.71
CA ILE A 67 -4.81 8.08 -6.51
C ILE A 67 -3.71 7.43 -5.67
N LYS A 68 -3.44 7.95 -4.47
CA LYS A 68 -2.45 7.35 -3.55
C LYS A 68 -2.77 5.90 -3.18
N GLN A 69 -4.02 5.65 -2.79
CA GLN A 69 -4.50 4.33 -2.36
C GLN A 69 -4.45 3.34 -3.53
N VAL A 70 -4.79 3.81 -4.72
CA VAL A 70 -4.72 3.02 -5.95
C VAL A 70 -3.27 2.62 -6.25
N LEU A 71 -2.33 3.57 -6.24
CA LEU A 71 -0.92 3.29 -6.50
C LEU A 71 -0.31 2.31 -5.48
N GLU A 72 -0.66 2.45 -4.19
CA GLU A 72 -0.24 1.51 -3.14
C GLU A 72 -0.78 0.10 -3.42
N LYS A 73 -2.04 -0.04 -3.82
CA LYS A 73 -2.65 -1.33 -4.15
C LYS A 73 -2.11 -1.93 -5.44
N MET A 74 -1.87 -1.12 -6.47
CA MET A 74 -1.26 -1.59 -7.72
C MET A 74 0.15 -2.13 -7.48
N LEU A 75 0.92 -1.55 -6.55
CA LEU A 75 2.25 -2.03 -6.21
C LEU A 75 2.23 -3.41 -5.55
N GLU A 76 1.17 -3.71 -4.77
CA GLU A 76 0.92 -5.03 -4.21
C GLU A 76 0.56 -6.05 -5.30
N LEU A 77 -0.28 -5.65 -6.27
CA LEU A 77 -0.72 -6.51 -7.37
C LEU A 77 0.38 -6.80 -8.39
N SER A 78 1.29 -5.86 -8.63
CA SER A 78 2.36 -5.99 -9.60
C SER A 78 3.61 -6.68 -9.05
N GLN A 79 3.57 -7.35 -7.90
CA GLN A 79 4.78 -7.95 -7.31
C GLN A 79 5.38 -9.07 -8.17
N ASP A 80 4.55 -9.73 -8.97
CA ASP A 80 4.94 -10.84 -9.82
C ASP A 80 5.44 -10.40 -11.22
N ASP A 81 5.29 -9.12 -11.57
CA ASP A 81 5.72 -8.52 -12.84
C ASP A 81 6.59 -7.27 -12.58
N GLN A 82 7.89 -7.39 -12.82
CA GLN A 82 8.84 -6.30 -12.57
C GLN A 82 8.60 -5.07 -13.45
N ASP A 83 8.13 -5.24 -14.69
CA ASP A 83 7.93 -4.13 -15.61
C ASP A 83 6.69 -3.31 -15.18
N GLN A 84 5.62 -4.00 -14.80
CA GLN A 84 4.45 -3.38 -14.20
C GLN A 84 4.82 -2.69 -12.87
N GLN A 85 5.59 -3.37 -12.01
CA GLN A 85 6.06 -2.81 -10.73
C GLN A 85 6.85 -1.51 -10.91
N ASN A 86 7.81 -1.51 -11.83
CA ASN A 86 8.61 -0.33 -12.15
C ASN A 86 7.73 0.82 -12.65
N THR A 87 6.72 0.51 -13.46
CA THR A 87 5.76 1.49 -13.96
C THR A 87 4.93 2.10 -12.82
N VAL A 88 4.43 1.28 -11.88
CA VAL A 88 3.70 1.76 -10.69
C VAL A 88 4.60 2.66 -9.83
N ILE A 89 5.87 2.30 -9.64
CA ILE A 89 6.84 3.11 -8.88
C ILE A 89 7.04 4.48 -9.57
N LEU A 90 7.22 4.49 -10.89
CA LEU A 90 7.40 5.73 -11.65
C LEU A 90 6.17 6.64 -11.55
N LEU A 91 4.96 6.08 -11.68
CA LEU A 91 3.71 6.82 -11.51
C LEU A 91 3.57 7.37 -10.09
N SER A 92 3.97 6.60 -9.08
CA SER A 92 4.00 7.04 -7.68
C SER A 92 4.93 8.23 -7.45
N GLN A 93 6.13 8.19 -8.04
CA GLN A 93 7.09 9.30 -7.95
C GLN A 93 6.57 10.57 -8.63
N ARG A 94 5.94 10.43 -9.81
CA ARG A 94 5.33 11.54 -10.55
C ARG A 94 4.19 12.17 -9.77
N TRP A 95 3.29 11.36 -9.22
CA TRP A 95 2.17 11.84 -8.41
C TRP A 95 2.66 12.56 -7.14
N ASN A 96 3.63 11.99 -6.44
CA ASN A 96 4.21 12.62 -5.25
C ASN A 96 4.88 13.97 -5.57
N SER A 97 5.60 14.05 -6.69
CA SER A 97 6.22 15.31 -7.13
C SER A 97 5.18 16.36 -7.50
N LEU A 98 4.14 15.98 -8.25
CA LEU A 98 3.01 16.84 -8.55
C LEU A 98 2.37 17.40 -7.28
N LYS A 99 2.05 16.55 -6.29
CA LYS A 99 1.44 17.00 -5.03
C LYS A 99 2.35 17.88 -4.19
N ARG A 100 3.66 17.62 -4.22
CA ARG A 100 4.64 18.47 -3.56
C ARG A 100 4.72 19.85 -4.22
N GLU A 101 4.83 19.90 -5.54
CA GLU A 101 4.91 21.14 -6.32
C GLU A 101 3.64 21.98 -6.20
N GLU A 102 2.46 21.34 -6.28
CA GLU A 102 1.15 21.96 -6.05
C GLU A 102 1.07 22.57 -4.65
N ARG A 103 1.46 21.82 -3.61
CA ARG A 103 1.45 22.28 -2.21
C ARG A 103 2.44 23.41 -1.95
N MET A 104 3.59 23.41 -2.63
CA MET A 104 4.58 24.48 -2.54
C MET A 104 4.22 25.70 -3.38
N GLY A 105 3.13 25.64 -4.17
CA GLY A 105 2.75 26.72 -5.08
C GLY A 105 3.70 26.91 -6.25
N VAL A 106 4.55 25.91 -6.55
CA VAL A 106 5.48 25.94 -7.68
C VAL A 106 4.75 25.86 -9.01
N ILE A 107 3.62 25.15 -9.03
CA ILE A 107 2.74 25.03 -10.19
C ILE A 107 1.34 25.54 -9.86
N GLY A 108 0.66 26.10 -10.85
CA GLY A 108 -0.72 26.55 -10.72
C GLY A 108 -1.72 25.39 -10.71
N ARG A 109 -2.94 25.64 -10.23
CA ARG A 109 -4.02 24.64 -10.20
C ARG A 109 -4.37 24.08 -11.59
N SER A 110 -4.31 24.92 -12.63
CA SER A 110 -4.59 24.49 -14.00
C SER A 110 -3.55 23.47 -14.49
N ASP A 111 -2.26 23.77 -14.30
CA ASP A 111 -1.17 22.87 -14.69
C ASP A 111 -1.16 21.59 -13.86
N ALA A 112 -1.46 21.72 -12.57
CA ALA A 112 -1.60 20.58 -11.68
C ALA A 112 -2.75 19.66 -12.12
N SER A 113 -3.88 20.23 -12.55
CA SER A 113 -5.03 19.49 -13.06
C SER A 113 -4.70 18.72 -14.35
N VAL A 114 -4.05 19.37 -15.33
CA VAL A 114 -3.63 18.71 -16.57
C VAL A 114 -2.68 17.55 -16.27
N THR A 115 -1.69 17.77 -15.41
CA THR A 115 -0.73 16.73 -15.04
C THR A 115 -1.40 15.59 -14.27
N ASN A 116 -2.33 15.90 -13.37
CA ASN A 116 -3.13 14.91 -12.65
C ASN A 116 -3.96 14.05 -13.60
N ASN A 117 -4.58 14.65 -14.63
CA ASN A 117 -5.36 13.92 -15.62
C ASN A 117 -4.48 12.99 -16.46
N ARG A 118 -3.26 13.41 -16.81
CA ARG A 118 -2.30 12.53 -17.50
C ARG A 118 -1.90 11.33 -16.64
N ILE A 119 -1.57 11.56 -15.37
CA ILE A 119 -1.27 10.48 -14.41
C ILE A 119 -2.47 9.55 -14.27
N THR A 120 -3.67 10.11 -14.17
CA THR A 120 -4.93 9.36 -14.05
C THR A 120 -5.13 8.43 -15.24
N MET A 121 -4.93 8.92 -16.47
CA MET A 121 -5.03 8.08 -17.66
C MET A 121 -3.98 6.97 -17.67
N SER A 122 -2.72 7.29 -17.36
CA SER A 122 -1.68 6.25 -17.29
C SER A 122 -1.95 5.18 -16.24
N ILE A 123 -2.63 5.52 -15.15
CA ILE A 123 -3.08 4.54 -14.16
C ILE A 123 -4.20 3.65 -14.72
N LEU A 124 -5.17 4.24 -15.42
CA LEU A 124 -6.27 3.47 -16.02
C LEU A 124 -5.74 2.52 -17.11
N ASP A 125 -4.83 2.98 -17.96
CA ASP A 125 -4.20 2.16 -18.99
C ASP A 125 -3.50 0.93 -18.36
N LEU A 126 -2.72 1.15 -17.28
CA LEU A 126 -2.04 0.07 -16.57
C LEU A 126 -3.02 -0.88 -15.86
N LEU A 127 -4.17 -0.38 -15.37
CA LEU A 127 -5.22 -1.24 -14.82
C LEU A 127 -5.86 -2.12 -15.89
N ASP A 128 -5.99 -1.63 -17.12
CA ASP A 128 -6.51 -2.42 -18.25
C ASP A 128 -5.51 -3.51 -18.68
N GLU A 129 -4.21 -3.21 -18.64
CA GLU A 129 -3.14 -4.19 -18.86
C GLU A 129 -3.12 -5.30 -17.80
N LEU A 130 -3.46 -4.98 -16.53
CA LEU A 130 -3.56 -5.94 -15.44
C LEU A 130 -4.81 -6.84 -15.50
N ASP A 131 -5.86 -6.39 -16.20
CA ASP A 131 -7.14 -7.11 -16.36
C ASP A 131 -7.12 -8.07 -17.55
N SER A 132 -6.16 -7.88 -18.47
CA SER A 132 -6.01 -8.59 -19.75
C SER A 132 -5.28 -9.92 -19.60
#